data_AF-A0A926Z8H9-F1
#
_entry.id   AF-A0A926Z8H9-F1
#
_cell.length_a   1.000
_cell.length_b   1.000
_cell.length_c   1.000
_cell.angle_alpha   90.00
_cell.angle_beta   90.00
_cell.angle_gamma   90.00
#
_symmetry.space_group_name_H-M   'P 1'
#
loop_
_entity.id
_entity.type
_entity.pdbx_description
1 polymer ?
#
loop_
_entity_poly.entity_id
_entity_poly.type
_entity_poly.pdbx_seq_one_letter_code
_entity_poly.pdbx_strand_id
1 'polypeptide(L)'
;MPFREPNVILFLQHGWADDNRAMLKLGEQLAIPGTEVVASSLNYVQTWLRIDPLIQEVEAIAQTTMARHPGIPLRIVGHSMGGLIWLEVLNRNPSWRANVHSLVLVGSPVGGADLGRILDPLQVGVGIAGDLGKNRKALAAHIAAIVPTLIIAGDLDGGSDGVVPVECTRFPHAQFVRLPGISHPALRSHSSVAATIREFWVGLQVGEAVVLDDVIHRLHAVPGMTDGHMRDFAKSKVLFHLKNGGTLRTWTNVFGVAHVFVADAEGTCRYAGFVGWLHNSDLQRAIANIHQDEHLSIQ
;
A
#
# COMPACT_ATOMS: atom_id res chain seq x y z
N MET A 1 -30.90 -27.21 12.72
CA MET A 1 -30.37 -27.17 11.33
C MET A 1 -28.93 -27.66 11.39
N PRO A 2 -28.46 -28.53 10.48
CA PRO A 2 -27.07 -28.98 10.53
C PRO A 2 -26.13 -27.79 10.29
N PHE A 3 -25.04 -27.70 11.06
CA PHE A 3 -23.96 -26.75 10.81
C PHE A 3 -23.41 -27.01 9.41
N ARG A 4 -23.50 -26.00 8.53
CA ARG A 4 -22.81 -26.04 7.22
C ARG A 4 -21.40 -25.51 7.46
N GLU A 5 -20.40 -26.32 7.10
CA GLU A 5 -19.01 -25.87 7.01
C GLU A 5 -18.90 -24.63 6.12
N PRO A 6 -18.02 -23.66 6.44
CA PRO A 6 -17.78 -22.52 5.59
C PRO A 6 -17.11 -22.95 4.28
N ASN A 7 -17.48 -22.27 3.19
CA ASN A 7 -16.88 -22.48 1.87
C ASN A 7 -15.77 -21.45 1.57
N VAL A 8 -15.64 -20.41 2.41
CA VAL A 8 -14.59 -19.38 2.31
C VAL A 8 -14.36 -18.77 3.70
N ILE A 9 -13.10 -18.48 4.02
CA ILE A 9 -12.74 -17.67 5.19
C ILE A 9 -12.42 -16.26 4.72
N LEU A 10 -13.08 -15.25 5.30
CA LEU A 10 -12.83 -13.84 5.06
C LEU A 10 -12.12 -13.23 6.26
N PHE A 11 -10.81 -13.00 6.12
CA PHE A 11 -10.02 -12.25 7.09
C PHE A 11 -10.12 -10.75 6.82
N LEU A 12 -10.44 -9.97 7.86
CA LEU A 12 -10.44 -8.51 7.83
C LEU A 12 -9.54 -7.97 8.93
N GLN A 13 -8.60 -7.10 8.59
CA GLN A 13 -7.70 -6.50 9.57
C GLN A 13 -7.73 -4.98 9.52
N HIS A 14 -8.02 -4.38 10.68
CA HIS A 14 -8.04 -2.93 10.86
C HIS A 14 -6.62 -2.34 10.94
N GLY A 15 -6.55 -1.01 10.83
CA GLY A 15 -5.32 -0.24 10.87
C GLY A 15 -4.84 0.11 12.28
N TRP A 16 -3.91 1.05 12.31
CA TRP A 16 -3.31 1.58 13.53
C TRP A 16 -4.30 2.42 14.34
N ALA A 17 -4.19 2.37 15.68
CA ALA A 17 -5.04 3.12 16.61
C ALA A 17 -6.55 2.94 16.33
N ASP A 18 -6.95 1.69 16.11
CA ASP A 18 -8.29 1.33 15.67
C ASP A 18 -8.75 0.00 16.30
N ASP A 19 -10.00 -0.38 16.05
CA ASP A 19 -10.59 -1.67 16.41
C ASP A 19 -11.28 -2.36 15.21
N ASN A 20 -11.85 -3.54 15.45
CA ASN A 20 -12.45 -4.36 14.39
C ASN A 20 -13.85 -3.92 13.94
N ARG A 21 -14.53 -2.95 14.59
CA ARG A 21 -15.96 -2.68 14.35
C ARG A 21 -16.25 -2.20 12.94
N ALA A 22 -15.44 -1.28 12.40
CA ALA A 22 -15.63 -0.78 11.05
C ALA A 22 -15.33 -1.87 10.01
N MET A 23 -14.29 -2.66 10.23
CA MET A 23 -13.93 -3.78 9.38
C MET A 23 -15.00 -4.89 9.40
N LEU A 24 -15.64 -5.14 10.54
CA LEU A 24 -16.79 -6.04 10.64
C LEU A 24 -17.96 -5.56 9.77
N LYS A 25 -18.28 -4.26 9.77
CA LYS A 25 -19.31 -3.70 8.88
C LYS A 25 -18.98 -3.88 7.40
N LEU A 26 -17.69 -3.82 7.02
CA LEU A 26 -17.27 -4.17 5.67
C LEU A 26 -17.42 -5.67 5.42
N GLY A 27 -17.03 -6.51 6.38
CA GLY A 27 -17.23 -7.95 6.35
C GLY A 27 -18.69 -8.35 6.13
N GLU A 28 -19.63 -7.71 6.82
CA GLU A 28 -21.07 -7.92 6.66
C GLU A 28 -21.56 -7.57 5.24
N GLN A 29 -21.00 -6.53 4.62
CA GLN A 29 -21.32 -6.16 3.23
C GLN A 29 -20.71 -7.13 2.20
N LEU A 30 -19.65 -7.85 2.57
CA LEU A 30 -18.90 -8.75 1.70
C LEU A 30 -19.28 -10.22 1.86
N ALA A 31 -19.77 -10.61 3.03
CA ALA A 31 -20.09 -11.97 3.37
C ALA A 31 -21.25 -12.49 2.52
N ILE A 32 -21.03 -13.68 1.96
CA ILE A 32 -22.07 -14.49 1.31
C ILE A 32 -22.40 -15.70 2.18
N PRO A 33 -23.54 -16.39 1.99
CA PRO A 33 -23.85 -17.61 2.73
C PRO A 33 -22.69 -18.62 2.68
N GLY A 34 -22.23 -19.07 3.86
CA GLY A 34 -21.06 -19.95 3.98
C GLY A 34 -19.72 -19.22 4.09
N THR A 35 -19.70 -17.91 4.34
CA THR A 35 -18.48 -17.16 4.68
C THR A 35 -18.24 -17.21 6.19
N GLU A 36 -17.08 -17.67 6.63
CA GLU A 36 -16.60 -17.41 7.99
C GLU A 36 -15.87 -16.06 8.02
N VAL A 37 -16.42 -15.09 8.75
CA VAL A 37 -15.83 -13.76 8.88
C VAL A 37 -14.94 -13.71 10.12
N VAL A 38 -13.66 -13.44 9.92
CA VAL A 38 -12.68 -13.29 11.01
C VAL A 38 -12.11 -11.87 10.98
N ALA A 39 -12.51 -11.07 11.96
CA ALA A 39 -12.01 -9.71 12.15
C ALA A 39 -11.50 -9.52 13.58
N SER A 40 -10.21 -9.81 13.79
CA SER A 40 -9.55 -9.65 15.10
C SER A 40 -9.37 -8.18 15.45
N SER A 41 -9.68 -7.81 16.69
CA SER A 41 -9.30 -6.51 17.24
C SER A 41 -7.93 -6.65 17.88
N LEU A 42 -6.93 -6.01 17.28
CA LEU A 42 -5.62 -5.87 17.88
C LEU A 42 -5.70 -4.86 19.02
N ASN A 43 -4.99 -5.11 20.11
CA ASN A 43 -5.03 -4.23 21.28
C ASN A 43 -4.55 -2.82 20.89
N TYR A 44 -5.42 -1.83 21.05
CA TYR A 44 -5.17 -0.43 20.65
C TYR A 44 -3.79 0.05 21.08
N VAL A 45 -3.37 -0.22 22.32
CA VAL A 45 -2.08 0.22 22.88
C VAL A 45 -0.89 -0.47 22.20
N GLN A 46 -1.01 -1.77 21.88
CA GLN A 46 0.07 -2.51 21.22
C GLN A 46 0.35 -2.00 19.81
N THR A 47 -0.66 -1.42 19.15
CA THR A 47 -0.48 -0.82 17.81
C THR A 47 0.48 0.37 17.80
N TRP A 48 0.82 0.96 18.96
CA TRP A 48 1.73 2.09 19.07
C TRP A 48 3.20 1.68 19.27
N LEU A 49 3.47 0.41 19.60
CA LEU A 49 4.81 -0.02 20.04
C LEU A 49 5.67 -0.55 18.90
N ARG A 50 5.27 -1.68 18.30
CA ARG A 50 5.97 -2.36 17.20
C ARG A 50 4.96 -3.13 16.36
N ILE A 51 5.23 -3.28 15.06
CA ILE A 51 4.33 -4.05 14.19
C ILE A 51 4.50 -5.57 14.38
N ASP A 52 5.68 -6.04 14.79
CA ASP A 52 6.02 -7.47 14.86
C ASP A 52 5.11 -8.32 15.77
N PRO A 53 4.80 -7.91 17.01
CA PRO A 53 3.87 -8.66 17.86
C PRO A 53 2.47 -8.76 17.26
N LEU A 54 2.01 -7.71 16.56
CA LEU A 54 0.72 -7.69 15.88
C LEU A 54 0.70 -8.68 14.72
N ILE A 55 1.81 -8.78 13.98
CA ILE A 55 1.97 -9.77 12.91
C ILE A 55 1.85 -11.18 13.48
N GLN A 56 2.53 -11.47 14.59
CA GLN A 56 2.47 -12.78 15.26
C GLN A 56 1.05 -13.11 15.75
N GLU A 57 0.32 -12.12 16.28
CA GLU A 57 -1.06 -12.31 16.72
C GLU A 57 -2.00 -12.64 15.55
N VAL A 58 -1.95 -11.87 14.46
CA VAL A 58 -2.75 -12.15 13.26
C VAL A 58 -2.38 -13.50 12.65
N GLU A 59 -1.09 -13.83 12.60
CA GLU A 59 -0.58 -15.12 12.12
C GLU A 59 -1.13 -16.29 12.94
N ALA A 60 -1.09 -16.21 14.27
CA ALA A 60 -1.60 -17.25 15.16
C ALA A 60 -3.11 -17.44 15.03
N ILE A 61 -3.86 -16.35 14.89
CA ILE A 61 -5.32 -16.38 14.65
C ILE A 61 -5.61 -17.05 13.31
N ALA A 62 -4.93 -16.63 12.25
CA ALA A 62 -5.10 -17.20 10.92
C ALA A 62 -4.79 -18.71 10.90
N GLN A 63 -3.67 -19.11 11.50
CA GLN A 63 -3.28 -20.52 11.61
C GLN A 63 -4.32 -21.35 12.37
N THR A 64 -4.85 -20.82 13.47
CA THR A 64 -5.89 -21.49 14.28
C THR A 64 -7.18 -21.65 13.48
N THR A 65 -7.63 -20.61 12.77
CA THR A 65 -8.83 -20.69 11.92
C THR A 65 -8.64 -21.67 10.76
N MET A 66 -7.51 -21.61 10.06
CA MET A 66 -7.20 -22.52 8.96
C MET A 66 -7.13 -23.99 9.41
N ALA A 67 -6.66 -24.25 10.63
CA ALA A 67 -6.63 -25.60 11.20
C ALA A 67 -8.04 -26.16 11.48
N ARG A 68 -9.02 -25.29 11.75
CA ARG A 68 -10.44 -25.69 11.93
C ARG A 68 -11.13 -25.98 10.61
N HIS A 69 -10.73 -25.30 9.54
CA HIS A 69 -11.34 -25.41 8.22
C HIS A 69 -10.28 -25.69 7.13
N PRO A 70 -9.68 -26.90 7.13
CA PRO A 70 -8.58 -27.22 6.24
C PRO A 70 -9.01 -27.20 4.76
N GLY A 71 -8.19 -26.58 3.91
CA GLY A 71 -8.42 -26.53 2.46
C GLY A 71 -9.48 -25.51 2.00
N ILE A 72 -10.08 -24.75 2.92
CA ILE A 72 -11.01 -23.67 2.57
C ILE A 72 -10.24 -22.46 2.02
N PRO A 73 -10.67 -21.88 0.89
CA PRO A 73 -9.99 -20.72 0.30
C PRO A 73 -10.08 -19.49 1.20
N LEU A 74 -9.02 -18.68 1.17
CA LEU A 74 -8.88 -17.49 1.99
C LEU A 74 -9.11 -16.23 1.17
N ARG A 75 -9.94 -15.33 1.67
CA ARG A 75 -10.04 -13.94 1.20
C ARG A 75 -9.52 -13.03 2.30
N ILE A 76 -8.60 -12.14 1.95
CA ILE A 76 -7.93 -11.27 2.92
C ILE A 76 -8.20 -9.82 2.52
N VAL A 77 -8.64 -9.02 3.49
CA VAL A 77 -8.83 -7.57 3.34
C VAL A 77 -8.13 -6.84 4.48
N GLY A 78 -7.08 -6.11 4.17
CA GLY A 78 -6.35 -5.30 5.14
C GLY A 78 -6.54 -3.80 4.89
N HIS A 79 -6.91 -3.05 5.92
CA HIS A 79 -6.95 -1.59 5.86
C HIS A 79 -5.70 -0.97 6.48
N SER A 80 -5.10 0.02 5.82
CA SER A 80 -3.97 0.78 6.36
C SER A 80 -2.84 -0.17 6.83
N MET A 81 -2.37 -0.03 8.07
CA MET A 81 -1.41 -0.95 8.73
C MET A 81 -1.84 -2.42 8.68
N GLY A 82 -3.13 -2.72 8.74
CA GLY A 82 -3.65 -4.10 8.65
C GLY A 82 -3.29 -4.79 7.34
N GLY A 83 -3.20 -4.03 6.24
CA GLY A 83 -2.68 -4.55 4.97
C GLY A 83 -1.18 -4.85 5.03
N LEU A 84 -0.39 -4.00 5.69
CA LEU A 84 1.04 -4.25 5.90
C LEU A 84 1.28 -5.50 6.74
N ILE A 85 0.47 -5.71 7.78
CA ILE A 85 0.52 -6.93 8.60
C ILE A 85 0.31 -8.16 7.73
N TRP A 86 -0.73 -8.18 6.89
CA TRP A 86 -1.00 -9.33 6.02
C TRP A 86 0.08 -9.59 4.97
N LEU A 87 0.73 -8.53 4.45
CA LEU A 87 1.91 -8.71 3.60
C LEU A 87 3.02 -9.48 4.32
N GLU A 88 3.29 -9.14 5.58
CA GLU A 88 4.32 -9.82 6.37
C GLU A 88 3.91 -11.25 6.77
N VAL A 89 2.63 -11.48 7.12
CA VAL A 89 2.10 -12.82 7.40
C VAL A 89 2.26 -13.74 6.19
N LEU A 90 1.88 -13.29 5.00
CA LEU A 90 2.04 -14.05 3.76
C LEU A 90 3.50 -14.19 3.33
N ASN A 91 4.37 -13.26 3.74
CA ASN A 91 5.80 -13.39 3.55
C ASN A 91 6.38 -14.55 4.37
N ARG A 92 6.03 -14.60 5.67
CA ARG A 92 6.48 -15.61 6.63
C ARG A 92 5.90 -17.00 6.34
N ASN A 93 4.75 -17.06 5.68
CA ASN A 93 4.05 -18.30 5.33
C ASN A 93 3.84 -18.46 3.81
N PRO A 94 4.90 -18.70 3.01
CA PRO A 94 4.76 -18.83 1.55
C PRO A 94 3.79 -19.94 1.11
N SER A 95 3.68 -21.02 1.88
CA SER A 95 2.76 -22.13 1.58
C SER A 95 1.29 -21.73 1.65
N TRP A 96 0.94 -20.70 2.42
CA TRP A 96 -0.46 -20.25 2.54
C TRP A 96 -0.96 -19.59 1.26
N ARG A 97 -0.06 -18.98 0.48
CA ARG A 97 -0.40 -18.22 -0.74
C ARG A 97 -1.19 -19.05 -1.75
N ALA A 98 -0.93 -20.36 -1.83
CA ALA A 98 -1.65 -21.28 -2.72
C ALA A 98 -3.15 -21.40 -2.39
N ASN A 99 -3.52 -21.13 -1.13
CA ASN A 99 -4.91 -21.19 -0.67
C ASN A 99 -5.56 -19.79 -0.59
N VAL A 100 -4.82 -18.72 -0.87
CA VAL A 100 -5.37 -17.37 -0.91
C VAL A 100 -6.04 -17.12 -2.25
N HIS A 101 -7.36 -17.02 -2.23
CA HIS A 101 -8.16 -16.62 -3.38
C HIS A 101 -7.84 -15.18 -3.79
N SER A 102 -7.73 -14.27 -2.82
CA SER A 102 -7.45 -12.86 -3.09
C SER A 102 -6.92 -12.11 -1.88
N LEU A 103 -6.04 -11.14 -2.13
CA LEU A 103 -5.59 -10.12 -1.19
C LEU A 103 -6.13 -8.74 -1.61
N VAL A 104 -6.79 -8.03 -0.70
CA VAL A 104 -7.25 -6.66 -0.91
C VAL A 104 -6.56 -5.74 0.09
N LEU A 105 -5.88 -4.71 -0.42
CA LEU A 105 -5.21 -3.69 0.37
C LEU A 105 -5.96 -2.36 0.23
N VAL A 106 -6.55 -1.88 1.32
CA VAL A 106 -7.39 -0.68 1.34
C VAL A 106 -6.66 0.45 2.06
N GLY A 107 -6.24 1.48 1.34
CA GLY A 107 -5.50 2.62 1.91
C GLY A 107 -4.20 2.19 2.61
N SER A 108 -3.59 1.08 2.22
CA SER A 108 -2.37 0.57 2.86
C SER A 108 -1.13 1.31 2.37
N PRO A 109 -0.30 1.89 3.26
CA PRO A 109 0.89 2.64 2.87
C PRO A 109 2.06 1.70 2.54
N VAL A 110 1.93 0.92 1.47
CA VAL A 110 2.89 -0.12 1.07
C VAL A 110 4.26 0.45 0.72
N GLY A 111 4.32 1.62 0.09
CA GLY A 111 5.55 2.38 -0.20
C GLY A 111 6.25 2.96 1.02
N GLY A 112 5.67 2.75 2.21
CA GLY A 112 5.95 3.60 3.35
C GLY A 112 5.19 4.91 3.21
N ALA A 113 4.75 5.44 4.34
CA ALA A 113 4.25 6.80 4.41
C ALA A 113 4.94 7.52 5.56
N ASP A 114 5.19 8.82 5.40
CA ASP A 114 5.60 9.70 6.50
C ASP A 114 4.40 9.99 7.44
N LEU A 115 3.78 8.91 7.92
CA LEU A 115 2.92 8.89 9.11
C LEU A 115 3.70 9.39 10.34
N GLY A 116 5.04 9.41 10.23
CA GLY A 116 5.97 10.05 11.15
C GLY A 116 5.63 11.52 11.44
N ARG A 117 5.09 12.31 10.51
CA ARG A 117 4.66 13.68 10.84
C ARG A 117 3.52 13.78 11.85
N ILE A 118 2.67 12.75 11.97
CA ILE A 118 1.59 12.69 12.96
C ILE A 118 2.15 12.29 14.34
N LEU A 119 3.25 11.54 14.37
CA LEU A 119 3.72 10.78 15.54
C LEU A 119 5.06 11.25 16.11
N ASP A 120 5.91 11.80 15.27
CA ASP A 120 7.29 12.13 15.52
C ASP A 120 7.70 13.33 14.66
N PRO A 121 7.35 14.56 15.11
CA PRO A 121 7.71 15.80 14.41
C PRO A 121 9.23 15.99 14.21
N LEU A 122 10.06 15.20 14.90
CA LEU A 122 11.52 15.24 14.87
C LEU A 122 12.14 14.13 14.01
N GLN A 123 11.33 13.26 13.37
CA GLN A 123 11.78 12.18 12.47
C GLN A 123 12.80 11.20 13.09
N VAL A 124 12.70 10.93 14.40
CA VAL A 124 13.60 10.00 15.10
C VAL A 124 13.30 8.52 14.82
N GLY A 125 12.12 8.19 14.27
CA GLY A 125 11.84 6.87 13.69
C GLY A 125 11.72 5.74 14.70
N VAL A 126 11.35 6.04 15.94
CA VAL A 126 11.24 5.06 17.03
C VAL A 126 9.83 4.47 17.12
N GLY A 127 9.73 3.16 17.30
CA GLY A 127 8.45 2.45 17.47
C GLY A 127 7.71 2.16 16.16
N ILE A 128 6.38 2.23 16.15
CA ILE A 128 5.54 1.89 14.99
C ILE A 128 5.75 2.82 13.80
N ALA A 129 6.12 4.09 14.04
CA ALA A 129 6.34 5.07 12.98
C ALA A 129 7.46 4.63 12.02
N GLY A 130 8.57 4.10 12.56
CA GLY A 130 9.65 3.53 11.76
C GLY A 130 9.19 2.32 10.94
N ASP A 131 8.31 1.48 11.50
CA ASP A 131 7.77 0.32 10.79
C ASP A 131 6.80 0.72 9.66
N LEU A 132 6.00 1.75 9.85
CA LEU A 132 5.07 2.31 8.85
C LEU A 132 5.79 3.08 7.74
N GLY A 133 6.99 3.60 8.02
CA GLY A 133 7.87 4.24 7.03
C GLY A 133 8.64 3.26 6.16
N LYS A 134 8.68 1.96 6.48
CA LYS A 134 9.37 0.95 5.67
C LYS A 134 8.63 0.71 4.35
N ASN A 135 9.35 0.87 3.24
CA ASN A 135 8.87 0.49 1.92
C ASN A 135 8.79 -1.04 1.78
N ARG A 136 7.59 -1.53 1.45
CA ARG A 136 7.24 -2.94 1.25
C ARG A 136 6.75 -3.23 -0.17
N LYS A 137 6.93 -2.32 -1.14
CA LYS A 137 6.46 -2.53 -2.53
C LYS A 137 7.06 -3.76 -3.18
N ALA A 138 8.36 -4.03 -2.95
CA ALA A 138 9.01 -5.23 -3.48
C ALA A 138 8.39 -6.51 -2.91
N LEU A 139 8.11 -6.53 -1.61
CA LEU A 139 7.42 -7.64 -0.95
C LEU A 139 6.00 -7.81 -1.51
N ALA A 140 5.24 -6.72 -1.60
CA ALA A 140 3.88 -6.73 -2.10
C ALA A 140 3.78 -7.19 -3.56
N ALA A 141 4.69 -6.72 -4.42
CA ALA A 141 4.78 -7.16 -5.81
C ALA A 141 5.11 -8.65 -5.92
N HIS A 142 6.02 -9.18 -5.08
CA HIS A 142 6.32 -10.60 -5.05
C HIS A 142 5.12 -11.46 -4.63
N ILE A 143 4.31 -10.98 -3.69
CA ILE A 143 3.05 -11.65 -3.30
C ILE A 143 2.02 -11.55 -4.45
N ALA A 144 1.83 -10.37 -5.01
CA ALA A 144 0.84 -10.11 -6.06
C ALA A 144 1.14 -10.82 -7.40
N ALA A 145 2.40 -11.18 -7.64
CA ALA A 145 2.77 -12.03 -8.78
C ALA A 145 2.16 -13.45 -8.71
N ILE A 146 1.70 -13.89 -7.52
CA ILE A 146 1.15 -15.22 -7.28
C ILE A 146 -0.31 -15.14 -6.81
N VAL A 147 -0.61 -14.17 -5.95
CA VAL A 147 -1.93 -14.00 -5.33
C VAL A 147 -2.69 -12.87 -6.05
N PRO A 148 -3.90 -13.11 -6.56
CA PRO A 148 -4.74 -12.04 -7.10
C PRO A 148 -4.89 -10.91 -6.09
N THR A 149 -4.38 -9.72 -6.44
CA THR A 149 -4.29 -8.59 -5.51
C THR A 149 -5.01 -7.36 -6.05
N LEU A 150 -5.83 -6.74 -5.19
CA LEU A 150 -6.50 -5.47 -5.44
C LEU A 150 -5.99 -4.40 -4.46
N ILE A 151 -5.68 -3.23 -4.99
CA ILE A 151 -5.37 -2.01 -4.24
C ILE A 151 -6.54 -1.05 -4.38
N ILE A 152 -7.06 -0.57 -3.26
CA ILE A 152 -8.08 0.47 -3.21
C ILE A 152 -7.52 1.67 -2.46
N ALA A 153 -7.30 2.79 -3.15
CA ALA A 153 -6.88 4.05 -2.55
C ALA A 153 -8.07 5.01 -2.44
N GLY A 154 -8.22 5.67 -1.29
CA GLY A 154 -9.07 6.85 -1.18
C GLY A 154 -8.33 8.07 -1.74
N ASP A 155 -9.10 9.03 -2.25
CA ASP A 155 -8.56 10.30 -2.74
C ASP A 155 -9.47 11.45 -2.31
N LEU A 156 -9.19 12.00 -1.12
CA LEU A 156 -9.95 13.09 -0.50
C LEU A 156 -9.53 14.46 -1.04
N ASP A 157 -8.24 14.66 -1.34
CA ASP A 157 -7.67 15.98 -1.64
C ASP A 157 -6.92 16.06 -2.98
N GLY A 158 -7.09 15.08 -3.88
CA GLY A 158 -6.43 15.05 -5.20
C GLY A 158 -5.02 14.45 -5.15
N GLY A 159 -4.78 13.50 -4.26
CA GLY A 159 -3.50 12.82 -4.10
C GLY A 159 -3.33 12.04 -2.79
N SER A 160 -4.26 12.16 -1.84
CA SER A 160 -4.24 11.46 -0.56
C SER A 160 -5.67 11.24 -0.05
N ASP A 161 -5.86 10.22 0.78
CA ASP A 161 -7.10 10.04 1.56
C ASP A 161 -7.14 10.89 2.84
N GLY A 162 -6.22 11.86 2.95
CA GLY A 162 -6.00 12.71 4.13
C GLY A 162 -4.95 12.15 5.10
N VAL A 163 -4.50 10.91 4.90
CA VAL A 163 -3.49 10.26 5.74
C VAL A 163 -2.42 9.59 4.88
N VAL A 164 -2.84 8.76 3.93
CA VAL A 164 -1.98 7.97 3.05
C VAL A 164 -2.04 8.55 1.64
N PRO A 165 -0.91 9.04 1.10
CA PRO A 165 -0.83 9.41 -0.31
C PRO A 165 -1.19 8.23 -1.22
N VAL A 166 -1.91 8.51 -2.30
CA VAL A 166 -2.37 7.49 -3.25
C VAL A 166 -1.20 6.66 -3.79
N GLU A 167 -0.08 7.29 -4.13
CA GLU A 167 1.09 6.62 -4.69
C GLU A 167 1.79 5.66 -3.71
N CYS A 168 1.67 5.91 -2.39
CA CYS A 168 2.16 4.99 -1.36
C CYS A 168 1.45 3.63 -1.44
N THR A 169 0.25 3.56 -2.00
CA THR A 169 -0.52 2.31 -2.09
C THR A 169 -0.13 1.46 -3.30
N ARG A 170 0.45 2.05 -4.34
CA ARG A 170 0.60 1.45 -5.68
C ARG A 170 1.86 0.61 -5.81
N PHE A 171 1.72 -0.60 -6.35
CA PHE A 171 2.82 -1.51 -6.71
C PHE A 171 2.42 -2.47 -7.84
N PRO A 172 3.38 -3.03 -8.60
CA PRO A 172 3.10 -3.89 -9.76
C PRO A 172 2.35 -5.18 -9.45
N HIS A 173 1.82 -5.81 -10.50
CA HIS A 173 1.07 -7.10 -10.47
C HIS A 173 -0.28 -7.07 -9.75
N ALA A 174 -0.69 -5.91 -9.22
CA ALA A 174 -2.01 -5.70 -8.65
C ALA A 174 -2.92 -4.90 -9.59
N GLN A 175 -4.23 -5.07 -9.39
CA GLN A 175 -5.24 -4.16 -9.92
C GLN A 175 -5.36 -2.96 -8.99
N PHE A 176 -5.49 -1.75 -9.54
CA PHE A 176 -5.53 -0.51 -8.76
C PHE A 176 -6.80 0.30 -9.05
N VAL A 177 -7.53 0.63 -7.99
CA VAL A 177 -8.71 1.48 -8.02
C VAL A 177 -8.51 2.67 -7.09
N ARG A 178 -8.70 3.87 -7.63
CA ARG A 178 -8.74 5.13 -6.88
C ARG A 178 -10.18 5.58 -6.70
N LEU A 179 -10.61 5.78 -5.46
CA LEU A 179 -11.97 6.23 -5.11
C LEU A 179 -11.97 7.71 -4.69
N PRO A 180 -12.47 8.63 -5.53
CA PRO A 180 -12.49 10.05 -5.22
C PRO A 180 -13.46 10.39 -4.09
N GLY A 181 -13.10 11.38 -3.28
CA GLY A 181 -13.91 11.93 -2.19
C GLY A 181 -13.97 11.06 -0.93
N ILE A 182 -13.21 9.97 -0.84
CA ILE A 182 -13.23 9.06 0.32
C ILE A 182 -11.99 9.28 1.18
N SER A 183 -12.22 9.61 2.46
CA SER A 183 -11.17 9.77 3.47
C SER A 183 -10.66 8.45 4.02
N HIS A 184 -9.47 8.47 4.62
CA HIS A 184 -8.80 7.30 5.19
C HIS A 184 -9.69 6.50 6.16
N PRO A 185 -10.39 7.14 7.12
CA PRO A 185 -11.24 6.40 8.07
C PRO A 185 -12.49 5.82 7.39
N ALA A 186 -13.02 6.48 6.36
CA ALA A 186 -14.24 6.07 5.67
C ALA A 186 -14.02 4.79 4.84
N LEU A 187 -12.81 4.59 4.31
CA LEU A 187 -12.44 3.41 3.52
C LEU A 187 -12.74 2.06 4.20
N ARG A 188 -12.73 2.01 5.54
CA ARG A 188 -12.97 0.79 6.32
C ARG A 188 -14.37 0.19 6.20
N SER A 189 -15.36 0.97 5.72
CA SER A 189 -16.76 0.52 5.66
C SER A 189 -17.59 1.13 4.55
N HIS A 190 -17.00 1.98 3.70
CA HIS A 190 -17.71 2.66 2.62
C HIS A 190 -18.28 1.66 1.59
N SER A 191 -19.51 1.88 1.14
CA SER A 191 -20.21 0.97 0.22
C SER A 191 -19.49 0.78 -1.11
N SER A 192 -18.89 1.84 -1.66
CA SER A 192 -18.06 1.78 -2.88
C SER A 192 -16.85 0.87 -2.73
N VAL A 193 -16.24 0.79 -1.54
CA VAL A 193 -15.14 -0.15 -1.27
C VAL A 193 -15.68 -1.58 -1.36
N ALA A 194 -16.81 -1.86 -0.71
CA ALA A 194 -17.43 -3.19 -0.77
C ALA A 194 -17.86 -3.57 -2.19
N ALA A 195 -18.40 -2.62 -2.97
CA ALA A 195 -18.76 -2.83 -4.37
C ALA A 195 -17.54 -3.19 -5.23
N THR A 196 -16.45 -2.43 -5.11
CA THR A 196 -15.19 -2.66 -5.83
C THR A 196 -14.60 -4.04 -5.52
N ILE A 197 -14.62 -4.46 -4.24
CA ILE A 197 -14.14 -5.79 -3.82
C ILE A 197 -15.00 -6.90 -4.43
N ARG A 198 -16.33 -6.75 -4.46
CA ARG A 198 -17.22 -7.75 -5.06
C ARG A 198 -17.00 -7.89 -6.56
N GLU A 199 -16.83 -6.77 -7.28
CA GLU A 199 -16.52 -6.76 -8.70
C GLU A 199 -15.21 -7.51 -8.99
N PHE A 200 -14.18 -7.24 -8.19
CA PHE A 200 -12.91 -7.97 -8.26
C PHE A 200 -13.07 -9.48 -8.03
N TRP A 201 -13.85 -9.88 -7.03
CA TRP A 201 -14.05 -11.30 -6.70
C TRP A 201 -14.83 -12.10 -7.75
N VAL A 202 -15.60 -11.44 -8.62
CA VAL A 202 -16.26 -12.13 -9.75
C VAL A 202 -15.41 -12.10 -11.03
N GLY A 203 -14.14 -11.70 -10.95
CA GLY A 203 -13.17 -11.76 -12.04
C GLY A 203 -13.23 -10.58 -13.00
N LEU A 204 -13.92 -9.49 -12.65
CA LEU A 204 -13.86 -8.27 -13.43
C LEU A 204 -12.49 -7.62 -13.25
N GLN A 205 -11.90 -7.14 -14.35
CA GLN A 205 -10.79 -6.20 -14.25
C GLN A 205 -11.33 -4.90 -13.66
N VAL A 206 -10.96 -4.63 -12.41
CA VAL A 206 -11.32 -3.42 -11.69
C VAL A 206 -10.14 -2.45 -11.70
N GLY A 207 -10.34 -1.30 -12.33
CA GLY A 207 -9.31 -0.27 -12.43
C GLY A 207 -8.15 -0.64 -13.36
N GLU A 208 -7.00 -0.02 -13.14
CA GLU A 208 -5.84 -0.11 -14.02
C GLU A 208 -4.82 -1.13 -13.51
N ALA A 209 -4.08 -1.74 -14.44
CA ALA A 209 -2.90 -2.51 -14.10
C ALA A 209 -1.78 -1.55 -13.70
N VAL A 210 -1.14 -1.79 -12.54
CA VAL A 210 0.05 -1.02 -12.18
C VAL A 210 1.23 -1.56 -12.97
N VAL A 211 1.66 -0.80 -13.97
CA VAL A 211 2.84 -1.11 -14.80
C VAL A 211 4.09 -0.66 -14.07
N LEU A 212 5.16 -1.46 -14.16
CA LEU A 212 6.47 -1.08 -13.68
C LEU A 212 7.06 -0.01 -14.62
N ASP A 213 7.27 1.19 -14.09
CA ASP A 213 8.05 2.23 -14.74
C ASP A 213 9.50 2.15 -14.23
N ASP A 214 10.46 1.99 -15.14
CA ASP A 214 11.87 1.77 -14.78
C ASP A 214 12.49 2.94 -14.02
N VAL A 215 12.12 4.18 -14.36
CA VAL A 215 12.60 5.38 -13.67
C VAL A 215 12.05 5.40 -12.25
N ILE A 216 10.75 5.19 -12.09
CA ILE A 216 10.10 5.12 -10.77
C ILE A 216 10.65 3.95 -9.94
N HIS A 217 10.90 2.80 -10.57
CA HIS A 217 11.50 1.64 -9.91
C HIS A 217 12.89 1.96 -9.34
N ARG A 218 13.74 2.62 -10.12
CA ARG A 218 15.08 3.05 -9.69
C ARG A 218 15.02 4.09 -8.57
N LEU A 219 14.05 5.01 -8.62
CA LEU A 219 13.83 5.98 -7.55
C LEU A 219 13.40 5.30 -6.24
N HIS A 220 12.51 4.31 -6.29
CA HIS A 220 12.13 3.52 -5.10
C HIS A 220 13.31 2.75 -4.50
N ALA A 221 14.34 2.41 -5.28
CA ALA A 221 15.54 1.73 -4.79
C ALA A 221 16.51 2.67 -4.04
N VAL A 222 16.27 3.98 -4.04
CA VAL A 222 17.08 4.94 -3.28
C VAL A 222 16.86 4.73 -1.78
N PRO A 223 17.92 4.56 -0.97
CA PRO A 223 17.79 4.49 0.48
C PRO A 223 16.99 5.67 1.05
N GLY A 224 16.02 5.39 1.91
CA GLY A 224 15.17 6.42 2.54
C GLY A 224 14.19 7.12 1.59
N MET A 225 14.00 6.62 0.35
CA MET A 225 12.94 7.11 -0.52
C MET A 225 11.57 6.89 0.13
N THR A 226 10.81 7.96 0.20
CA THR A 226 9.44 7.97 0.70
C THR A 226 8.52 8.52 -0.38
N ASP A 227 7.45 7.80 -0.67
CA ASP A 227 6.44 8.27 -1.61
C ASP A 227 5.72 9.50 -1.04
N GLY A 228 5.52 10.50 -1.91
CA GLY A 228 5.03 11.82 -1.54
C GLY A 228 3.72 12.18 -2.22
N HIS A 229 3.12 13.26 -1.74
CA HIS A 229 1.98 13.87 -2.40
C HIS A 229 2.42 14.71 -3.59
N MET A 230 1.63 14.72 -4.66
CA MET A 230 1.90 15.49 -5.88
C MET A 230 1.67 17.02 -5.75
N ARG A 231 1.31 17.54 -4.56
CA ARG A 231 0.84 18.93 -4.40
C ARG A 231 1.90 19.98 -4.74
N ASP A 232 3.17 19.61 -4.58
CA ASP A 232 4.30 20.49 -4.86
C ASP A 232 4.88 20.28 -6.26
N PHE A 233 4.24 19.46 -7.10
CA PHE A 233 4.66 19.22 -8.48
C PHE A 233 4.77 20.53 -9.28
N ALA A 234 3.81 21.45 -9.10
CA ALA A 234 3.82 22.76 -9.76
C ALA A 234 5.03 23.65 -9.37
N LYS A 235 5.66 23.39 -8.22
CA LYS A 235 6.86 24.11 -7.75
C LYS A 235 8.16 23.48 -8.27
N SER A 236 8.09 22.28 -8.83
CA SER A 236 9.26 21.54 -9.30
C SER A 236 9.78 22.07 -10.63
N LYS A 237 11.09 21.98 -10.82
CA LYS A 237 11.77 22.35 -12.05
C LYS A 237 12.16 21.09 -12.82
N VAL A 238 11.99 21.12 -14.14
CA VAL A 238 12.51 20.05 -15.01
C VAL A 238 14.01 19.99 -14.83
N LEU A 239 14.51 18.80 -14.51
CA LEU A 239 15.93 18.53 -14.47
C LEU A 239 16.41 17.99 -15.82
N PHE A 240 15.67 17.04 -16.40
CA PHE A 240 15.88 16.54 -17.76
C PHE A 240 14.63 15.81 -18.31
N HIS A 241 14.64 15.56 -19.62
CA HIS A 241 13.62 14.78 -20.32
C HIS A 241 13.98 13.28 -20.36
N LEU A 242 12.96 12.44 -20.23
CA LEU A 242 13.04 10.99 -20.33
C LEU A 242 12.83 10.56 -21.79
N LYS A 243 13.29 9.36 -22.15
CA LYS A 243 13.13 8.78 -23.50
C LYS A 243 11.68 8.65 -23.95
N ASN A 244 10.77 8.41 -22.99
CA ASN A 244 9.35 8.29 -23.24
C ASN A 244 8.66 9.66 -23.45
N GLY A 245 9.41 10.76 -23.55
CA GLY A 245 8.88 12.12 -23.67
C GLY A 245 8.53 12.77 -22.32
N GLY A 246 8.58 12.00 -21.22
CA GLY A 246 8.34 12.49 -19.88
C GLY A 246 9.44 13.40 -19.32
N THR A 247 9.30 13.81 -18.07
CA THR A 247 10.32 14.62 -17.37
C THR A 247 10.61 14.10 -15.98
N LEU A 248 11.89 14.12 -15.61
CA LEU A 248 12.29 14.03 -14.20
C LEU A 248 12.48 15.45 -13.67
N ARG A 249 11.86 15.74 -12.54
CA ARG A 249 11.78 17.08 -11.96
C ARG A 249 12.22 17.04 -10.51
N THR A 250 12.79 18.13 -10.02
CA THR A 250 13.21 18.25 -8.62
C THR A 250 12.69 19.53 -7.99
N TRP A 251 12.51 19.47 -6.67
CA TRP A 251 12.15 20.62 -5.84
C TRP A 251 12.77 20.43 -4.46
N THR A 252 13.19 21.52 -3.83
CA THR A 252 13.61 21.50 -2.43
C THR A 252 12.64 22.36 -1.66
N ASN A 253 12.03 21.80 -0.62
CA ASN A 253 11.09 22.55 0.20
C ASN A 253 11.82 23.57 1.10
N VAL A 254 11.05 24.38 1.83
CA VAL A 254 11.59 25.44 2.71
C VAL A 254 12.45 24.91 3.86
N PHE A 255 12.35 23.61 4.18
CA PHE A 255 13.15 22.92 5.18
C PHE A 255 14.35 22.19 4.57
N GLY A 256 14.68 22.41 3.29
CA GLY A 256 15.83 21.79 2.65
C GLY A 256 15.65 20.30 2.30
N VAL A 257 14.43 19.75 2.40
CA VAL A 257 14.16 18.35 2.01
C VAL A 257 14.05 18.26 0.50
N ALA A 258 14.77 17.32 -0.10
CA ALA A 258 14.81 17.10 -1.54
C ALA A 258 13.63 16.23 -2.00
N HIS A 259 12.86 16.76 -2.94
CA HIS A 259 11.76 16.08 -3.62
C HIS A 259 12.14 15.80 -5.08
N VAL A 260 11.64 14.67 -5.57
CA VAL A 260 11.74 14.25 -6.97
C VAL A 260 10.35 13.91 -7.49
N PHE A 261 10.11 14.23 -8.76
CA PHE A 261 8.86 13.94 -9.45
C PHE A 261 9.15 13.35 -10.83
N VAL A 262 8.27 12.47 -11.28
CA VAL A 262 8.26 11.95 -12.66
C VAL A 262 6.95 12.37 -13.30
N ALA A 263 7.02 13.00 -14.47
CA ALA A 263 5.87 13.34 -15.29
C ALA A 263 5.90 12.57 -16.61
N ASP A 264 4.73 12.25 -17.16
CA ASP A 264 4.60 11.68 -18.49
C ASP A 264 4.79 12.73 -19.60
N ALA A 265 4.65 12.31 -20.86
CA ALA A 265 4.80 13.15 -22.04
C ALA A 265 3.73 14.25 -22.11
N GLU A 266 2.56 14.02 -21.52
CA GLU A 266 1.48 14.99 -21.39
C GLU A 266 1.71 16.00 -20.25
N GLY A 267 2.77 15.83 -19.46
CA GLY A 267 3.12 16.68 -18.33
C GLY A 267 2.34 16.37 -17.05
N THR A 268 1.62 15.26 -17.00
CA THR A 268 0.90 14.77 -15.81
C THR A 268 1.89 14.12 -14.84
N CYS A 269 1.85 14.53 -13.57
CA CYS A 269 2.65 13.91 -12.53
C CYS A 269 2.24 12.44 -12.33
N ARG A 270 3.18 11.52 -12.55
CA ARG A 270 3.00 10.07 -12.36
C ARG A 270 3.64 9.57 -11.07
N TYR A 271 4.62 10.28 -10.55
CA TYR A 271 5.28 9.94 -9.29
C TYR A 271 5.74 11.19 -8.55
N ALA A 272 5.66 11.12 -7.22
CA ALA A 272 6.27 12.08 -6.31
C ALA A 272 6.95 11.30 -5.18
N GLY A 273 8.18 11.68 -4.86
CA GLY A 273 8.95 11.09 -3.78
C GLY A 273 9.87 12.11 -3.13
N PHE A 274 10.38 11.80 -1.95
CA PHE A 274 11.36 12.61 -1.26
C PHE A 274 12.28 11.75 -0.40
N VAL A 275 13.42 12.32 -0.03
CA VAL A 275 14.37 11.72 0.90
C VAL A 275 14.74 12.69 2.00
N GLY A 276 14.96 12.18 3.22
CA GLY A 276 15.55 12.96 4.30
C GLY A 276 16.97 13.41 3.98
N TRP A 277 17.50 14.39 4.73
CA TRP A 277 18.82 14.98 4.48
C TRP A 277 19.96 13.95 4.40
N LEU A 278 19.88 12.89 5.23
CA LEU A 278 20.87 11.80 5.26
C LEU A 278 21.05 11.10 3.91
N HIS A 279 19.98 10.99 3.13
CA HIS A 279 19.94 10.22 1.88
C HIS A 279 19.96 11.08 0.63
N ASN A 280 20.16 12.40 0.76
CA ASN A 280 20.16 13.31 -0.38
C ASN A 280 21.27 12.97 -1.39
N SER A 281 22.46 12.56 -0.92
CA SER A 281 23.56 12.17 -1.80
C SER A 281 23.24 10.91 -2.62
N ASP A 282 22.53 9.94 -2.04
CA ASP A 282 22.10 8.73 -2.74
C ASP A 282 21.03 9.05 -3.79
N LEU A 283 20.10 9.96 -3.48
CA LEU A 283 19.13 10.46 -4.46
C LEU A 283 19.83 11.16 -5.64
N GLN A 284 20.79 12.05 -5.39
CA GLN A 284 21.54 12.71 -6.46
C GLN A 284 22.29 11.69 -7.34
N ARG A 285 22.89 10.65 -6.73
CA ARG A 285 23.57 9.58 -7.46
C ARG A 285 22.59 8.80 -8.35
N ALA A 286 21.41 8.44 -7.83
CA ALA A 286 20.39 7.75 -8.61
C ALA A 286 19.89 8.59 -9.79
N ILE A 287 19.64 9.88 -9.56
CA ILE A 287 19.25 10.83 -10.61
C ILE A 287 20.32 10.92 -11.69
N ALA A 288 21.61 11.04 -11.32
CA ALA A 288 22.71 11.10 -12.27
C ALA A 288 22.82 9.82 -13.12
N ASN A 289 22.65 8.65 -12.48
CA ASN A 289 22.64 7.37 -13.19
C ASN A 289 21.45 7.27 -14.15
N ILE A 290 20.25 7.71 -13.73
CA ILE A 290 19.06 7.74 -14.60
C ILE A 290 19.35 8.63 -15.80
N HIS A 291 19.88 9.84 -15.58
CA HIS A 291 20.20 10.77 -16.65
C HIS A 291 21.18 10.18 -17.68
N GLN A 292 22.24 9.53 -17.21
CA GLN A 292 23.25 8.92 -18.08
C GLN A 292 22.64 7.83 -18.96
N ASP A 293 21.83 6.93 -18.39
CA ASP A 293 21.19 5.85 -19.16
C ASP A 293 20.16 6.40 -20.15
N GLU A 294 19.44 7.46 -19.76
CA GLU A 294 18.47 8.14 -20.63
C GLU A 294 19.14 8.83 -21.82
N HIS A 295 20.40 9.27 -21.68
CA HIS A 295 21.20 9.88 -22.76
C HIS A 295 21.95 8.87 -23.64
N LEU A 296 22.42 7.74 -23.10
CA LEU A 296 23.27 6.78 -23.82
C LEU A 296 22.54 5.93 -24.88
N SER A 297 21.21 5.97 -24.97
CA SER A 297 20.45 5.22 -26.01
C SER A 297 19.95 6.09 -27.16
N ILE A 298 20.48 7.31 -27.30
CA ILE A 298 20.20 8.23 -28.43
C ILE A 298 21.37 8.24 -29.45
N GLN A 299 22.39 7.40 -29.25
CA GLN A 299 23.47 7.13 -30.23
C GLN A 299 23.29 5.74 -30.85
#